data_AF-A0A645J7X2-F1
#
_entry.id   AF-A0A645J7X2-F1
#
_cell.length_a   1.000
_cell.length_b   1.000
_cell.length_c   1.000
_cell.angle_alpha   90.00
_cell.angle_beta   90.00
_cell.angle_gamma   90.00
#
_symmetry.space_group_name_H-M   'P 1'
#
loop_
_entity.id
_entity.type
_entity.pdbx_description
1 polymer ?
#
loop_
_entity_poly.entity_id
_entity_poly.type
_entity_poly.pdbx_seq_one_letter_code
_entity_poly.pdbx_strand_id
1 'polypeptide(L)'
;MNLNTNSAQGDKEIVSFINTIKSTDDSCKNLIFDASNVPDLVPILAVLAASRQGTTEIINAGRLRIKESDRLSTVCEMIQSLGGNITELSEGLIINGTGILKGGTVNGHNDHRIVMAAAIASILCSDPVIIRESEAVNKSYPKFFEDFTYLGGEYYAL
;
A
#
# COMPACT_ATOMS: atom_id res chain seq x y z
N MET A 1 -8.61 -4.59 -18.39
CA MET A 1 -8.94 -4.27 -16.98
C MET A 1 -10.47 -4.19 -16.89
N ASN A 2 -11.13 -5.18 -16.28
CA ASN A 2 -12.60 -5.30 -16.24
C ASN A 2 -13.23 -4.58 -15.04
N LEU A 3 -12.60 -3.49 -14.57
CA LEU A 3 -13.09 -2.74 -13.43
C LEU A 3 -14.34 -1.95 -13.87
N ASN A 4 -15.51 -2.32 -13.36
CA ASN A 4 -16.76 -1.66 -13.67
C ASN A 4 -16.96 -0.47 -12.71
N THR A 5 -16.94 0.76 -13.24
CA THR A 5 -17.18 1.98 -12.44
C THR A 5 -18.59 2.02 -11.81
N ASN A 6 -19.53 1.26 -12.38
CA ASN A 6 -20.88 1.06 -11.84
C ASN A 6 -20.98 -0.12 -10.86
N SER A 7 -19.86 -0.69 -10.42
CA SER A 7 -19.83 -1.78 -9.42
C SER A 7 -20.40 -1.33 -8.07
N ALA A 8 -21.01 -2.27 -7.35
CA ALA A 8 -21.44 -2.09 -5.96
C ALA A 8 -20.27 -2.24 -4.96
N GLN A 9 -19.10 -2.69 -5.41
CA GLN A 9 -17.91 -2.81 -4.56
C GLN A 9 -17.38 -1.42 -4.21
N GLY A 10 -17.22 -1.14 -2.92
CA GLY A 10 -16.68 0.14 -2.42
C GLY A 10 -15.24 0.41 -2.89
N ASP A 11 -14.45 -0.64 -3.11
CA ASP A 11 -13.04 -0.54 -3.49
C ASP A 11 -12.80 0.12 -4.86
N LYS A 12 -13.84 0.35 -5.67
CA LYS A 12 -13.77 1.13 -6.91
C LYS A 12 -13.30 2.57 -6.69
N GLU A 13 -13.42 3.09 -5.47
CA GLU A 13 -12.91 4.41 -5.06
C GLU A 13 -11.40 4.56 -5.32
N ILE A 14 -10.65 3.45 -5.45
CA ILE A 14 -9.25 3.47 -5.87
C ILE A 14 -9.01 4.27 -7.16
N VAL A 15 -9.96 4.27 -8.09
CA VAL A 15 -9.87 5.04 -9.34
C VAL A 15 -9.88 6.54 -9.07
N SER A 16 -10.72 6.98 -8.14
CA SER A 16 -10.78 8.38 -7.71
C SER A 16 -9.46 8.83 -7.10
N PHE A 17 -8.87 7.98 -6.24
CA PHE A 17 -7.58 8.27 -5.62
C PHE A 17 -6.42 8.33 -6.62
N ILE A 18 -6.34 7.37 -7.54
CA ILE A 18 -5.33 7.37 -8.61
C ILE A 18 -5.47 8.64 -9.45
N ASN A 19 -6.69 9.02 -9.82
CA ASN A 19 -6.94 10.24 -10.60
C ASN A 19 -6.57 11.51 -9.81
N THR A 20 -6.83 11.53 -8.50
CA THR A 20 -6.45 12.65 -7.63
C THR A 20 -4.95 12.83 -7.61
N ILE A 21 -4.19 11.73 -7.45
CA ILE A 21 -2.72 11.78 -7.41
C ILE A 21 -2.13 12.13 -8.79
N LYS A 22 -2.76 11.70 -9.88
CA LYS A 22 -2.34 12.07 -11.25
C LYS A 22 -2.65 13.52 -11.62
N SER A 23 -3.70 14.11 -11.05
CA SER A 23 -4.14 15.47 -11.38
C SER A 23 -3.51 16.54 -10.49
N THR A 24 -2.99 16.15 -9.33
CA THR A 24 -2.21 17.06 -8.47
C THR A 24 -0.86 17.35 -9.08
N ASP A 25 -0.63 18.61 -9.41
CA ASP A 25 0.70 19.17 -9.66
C ASP A 25 1.52 19.14 -8.35
N ASP A 26 2.85 19.24 -8.43
CA ASP A 26 3.76 19.21 -7.25
C ASP A 26 3.47 20.30 -6.19
N SER A 27 2.57 21.24 -6.53
CA SER A 27 2.03 22.27 -5.64
C SER A 27 0.99 21.77 -4.62
N CYS A 28 0.29 20.65 -4.89
CA CYS A 28 -0.65 20.02 -3.96
C CYS A 28 0.08 19.10 -2.98
N LYS A 29 0.85 19.71 -2.07
CA LYS A 29 1.73 18.98 -1.16
C LYS A 29 0.97 18.07 -0.19
N ASN A 30 -0.26 18.43 0.19
CA ASN A 30 -1.01 17.72 1.23
C ASN A 30 -2.31 17.11 0.69
N LEU A 31 -2.50 15.81 0.92
CA LEU A 31 -3.73 15.07 0.59
C LEU A 31 -4.30 14.39 1.85
N ILE A 32 -5.62 14.30 1.91
CA ILE A 32 -6.33 13.55 2.95
C ILE A 32 -7.17 12.47 2.29
N PHE A 33 -7.04 11.23 2.74
CA PHE A 33 -7.82 10.09 2.29
C PHE A 33 -8.64 9.52 3.44
N ASP A 34 -9.96 9.51 3.25
CA ASP A 34 -10.89 8.90 4.20
C ASP A 34 -11.03 7.39 3.91
N ALA A 35 -10.56 6.56 4.83
CA ALA A 35 -10.59 5.10 4.70
C ALA A 35 -11.86 4.44 5.27
N SER A 36 -12.84 5.21 5.76
CA SER A 36 -14.03 4.70 6.46
C SER A 36 -14.74 3.56 5.71
N ASN A 37 -14.85 3.70 4.38
CA ASN A 37 -15.57 2.78 3.51
C ASN A 37 -14.67 1.82 2.72
N VAL A 38 -13.36 2.04 2.73
CA VAL A 38 -12.38 1.28 1.95
C VAL A 38 -11.14 0.90 2.78
N PRO A 39 -11.31 0.35 4.00
CA PRO A 39 -10.19 0.06 4.90
C PRO A 39 -9.19 -0.93 4.29
N ASP A 40 -9.67 -1.81 3.42
CA ASP A 40 -8.87 -2.83 2.76
C ASP A 40 -7.93 -2.26 1.67
N LEU A 41 -8.13 -1.00 1.23
CA LEU A 41 -7.24 -0.31 0.29
C LEU A 41 -6.05 0.38 0.98
N VAL A 42 -6.07 0.56 2.30
CA VAL A 42 -5.05 1.34 3.01
C VAL A 42 -3.61 0.85 2.75
N PRO A 43 -3.29 -0.46 2.70
CA PRO A 43 -1.93 -0.90 2.40
C PRO A 43 -1.41 -0.38 1.05
N ILE A 44 -2.21 -0.48 -0.01
CA ILE A 44 -1.80 0.01 -1.33
C ILE A 44 -1.85 1.53 -1.44
N LEU A 45 -2.76 2.19 -0.72
CA LEU A 45 -2.81 3.66 -0.65
C LEU A 45 -1.59 4.25 0.06
N ALA A 46 -1.05 3.57 1.08
CA ALA A 46 0.19 3.99 1.73
C ALA A 46 1.40 3.91 0.79
N VAL A 47 1.48 2.86 -0.04
CA VAL A 47 2.51 2.72 -1.10
C VAL A 47 2.36 3.84 -2.14
N LEU A 48 1.13 4.11 -2.59
CA LEU A 48 0.84 5.18 -3.53
C LEU A 48 1.13 6.58 -2.94
N ALA A 49 0.92 6.76 -1.64
CA ALA A 49 1.31 7.97 -0.93
C ALA A 49 2.84 8.15 -0.87
N ALA A 50 3.59 7.05 -0.70
CA ALA A 50 5.05 7.08 -0.71
C ALA A 50 5.63 7.37 -2.11
N SER A 51 4.92 7.01 -3.18
CA SER A 51 5.37 7.19 -4.57
C SER A 51 5.22 8.61 -5.12
N ARG A 52 4.75 9.57 -4.32
CA ARG A 52 4.68 10.99 -4.70
C ARG A 52 5.42 11.85 -3.71
N GLN A 53 5.80 13.07 -4.09
CA GLN A 53 6.30 14.06 -3.14
C GLN A 53 5.15 14.67 -2.33
N GLY A 54 5.34 14.85 -1.03
CA GLY A 54 4.42 15.54 -0.13
C GLY A 54 3.74 14.64 0.90
N THR A 55 2.89 15.23 1.75
CA THR A 55 2.26 14.57 2.88
C THR A 55 0.88 14.02 2.51
N THR A 56 0.63 12.76 2.79
CA THR A 56 -0.69 12.14 2.72
C THR A 56 -1.14 11.76 4.13
N GLU A 57 -2.34 12.17 4.52
CA GLU A 57 -3.00 11.68 5.72
C GLU A 57 -4.07 10.67 5.34
N ILE A 58 -4.06 9.50 5.97
CA ILE A 58 -5.13 8.51 5.89
C ILE A 58 -5.88 8.55 7.22
N ILE A 59 -7.17 8.88 7.18
CA ILE A 59 -8.03 9.05 8.36
C ILE A 59 -9.14 8.02 8.44
N ASN A 60 -9.78 7.92 9.60
CA ASN A 60 -10.92 7.03 9.88
C ASN A 60 -10.62 5.55 9.60
N ALA A 61 -9.37 5.14 9.88
CA ALA A 61 -8.84 3.83 9.57
C ALA A 61 -8.76 2.89 10.78
N GLY A 62 -9.29 3.23 11.97
CA GLY A 62 -9.13 2.40 13.18
C GLY A 62 -9.67 0.97 13.06
N ARG A 63 -10.63 0.72 12.17
CA ARG A 63 -11.14 -0.63 11.86
C ARG A 63 -10.04 -1.59 11.38
N LEU A 64 -8.90 -1.06 10.90
CA LEU A 64 -7.76 -1.85 10.46
C LEU A 64 -7.03 -2.56 11.59
N ARG A 65 -7.11 -2.04 12.83
CA ARG A 65 -6.39 -2.61 13.98
C ARG A 65 -6.88 -4.00 14.39
N ILE A 66 -8.12 -4.33 14.03
CA ILE A 66 -8.79 -5.59 14.40
C ILE A 66 -8.95 -6.55 13.21
N LYS A 67 -8.13 -6.38 12.15
CA LYS A 67 -8.18 -7.22 10.94
C LYS A 67 -7.28 -8.45 11.12
N GLU A 68 -6.80 -9.02 10.02
CA GLU A 68 -5.93 -10.20 10.01
C GLU A 68 -4.63 -9.95 10.78
N SER A 69 -4.15 -8.71 10.73
CA SER A 69 -3.14 -8.11 11.61
C SER A 69 -3.65 -6.75 12.12
N ASP A 70 -2.90 -6.11 13.04
CA ASP A 70 -3.04 -4.66 13.19
C ASP A 70 -2.49 -3.99 11.93
N ARG A 71 -3.37 -3.74 10.95
CA ARG A 71 -2.94 -3.25 9.63
C ARG A 71 -2.39 -1.84 9.65
N LEU A 72 -2.71 -1.02 10.65
CA LEU A 72 -2.07 0.31 10.75
C LEU A 72 -0.61 0.14 11.15
N SER A 73 -0.36 -0.68 12.16
CA SER A 73 0.99 -0.97 12.63
C SER A 73 1.82 -1.68 11.55
N THR A 74 1.28 -2.72 10.91
CA THR A 74 2.02 -3.48 9.89
C THR A 74 2.27 -2.68 8.60
N VAL A 75 1.37 -1.79 8.19
CA VAL A 75 1.64 -0.85 7.08
C VAL A 75 2.74 0.15 7.46
N CYS A 76 2.71 0.67 8.69
CA CYS A 76 3.75 1.56 9.20
C CYS A 76 5.11 0.87 9.18
N GLU A 77 5.21 -0.32 9.75
CA GLU A 77 6.42 -1.15 9.76
C GLU A 77 6.90 -1.47 8.33
N MET A 78 6.00 -1.85 7.42
CA MET A 78 6.32 -2.12 6.02
C MET A 78 7.00 -0.92 5.37
N ILE A 79 6.39 0.26 5.42
CA ILE A 79 6.94 1.46 4.78
C ILE A 79 8.26 1.89 5.44
N GLN A 80 8.37 1.81 6.78
CA GLN A 80 9.62 2.12 7.49
C GLN A 80 10.75 1.14 7.14
N SER A 81 10.45 -0.15 7.02
CA SER A 81 11.44 -1.19 6.65
C SER A 81 12.00 -1.01 5.24
N LEU A 82 11.26 -0.31 4.38
CA LEU A 82 11.65 0.07 3.03
C LEU A 82 12.30 1.47 2.97
N GLY A 83 12.55 2.10 4.12
CA GLY A 83 13.19 3.42 4.23
C GLY A 83 12.25 4.60 4.01
N GLY A 84 10.93 4.40 4.03
CA GLY A 84 9.94 5.45 3.91
C GLY A 84 9.69 6.22 5.22
N ASN A 85 9.14 7.43 5.09
CA ASN A 85 8.74 8.27 6.22
C ASN A 85 7.23 8.17 6.44
N ILE A 86 6.85 7.48 7.51
CA ILE A 86 5.46 7.26 7.91
C ILE A 86 5.33 7.33 9.43
N THR A 87 4.21 7.90 9.89
CA THR A 87 3.82 7.96 11.29
C THR A 87 2.48 7.28 11.46
N GLU A 88 2.43 6.31 12.37
CA GLU A 88 1.18 5.69 12.81
C GLU A 88 0.41 6.61 13.75
N LEU A 89 -0.90 6.73 13.54
CA LEU A 89 -1.83 7.39 14.45
C LEU A 89 -2.83 6.37 14.99
N SER A 90 -3.55 6.71 16.06
CA SER A 90 -4.58 5.81 16.63
C SER A 90 -5.61 5.35 15.59
N GLU A 91 -6.04 6.25 14.71
CA GLU A 91 -7.10 6.00 13.73
C GLU A 91 -6.66 6.28 12.29
N GLY A 92 -5.34 6.23 12.01
CA GLY A 92 -4.83 6.69 10.73
C GLY A 92 -3.32 6.55 10.52
N LEU A 93 -2.84 7.10 9.42
CA LEU A 93 -1.43 7.13 9.03
C LEU A 93 -1.08 8.49 8.43
N ILE A 94 0.12 9.00 8.69
CA ILE A 94 0.69 10.16 7.98
C ILE A 94 1.90 9.68 7.20
N ILE A 95 1.87 9.81 5.88
CA ILE A 95 2.96 9.40 4.97
C ILE A 95 3.58 10.65 4.38
N ASN A 96 4.88 10.86 4.59
CA ASN A 96 5.65 11.91 3.93
C ASN A 96 6.37 11.29 2.73
N GLY A 97 5.70 11.27 1.60
CA GLY A 97 6.20 10.67 0.38
C GLY A 97 7.34 11.49 -0.24
N THR A 98 8.29 10.77 -0.82
CA THR A 98 9.48 11.32 -1.50
C THR A 98 9.52 10.90 -2.97
N GLY A 99 8.67 9.98 -3.40
CA GLY A 99 8.67 9.40 -4.74
C GLY A 99 9.48 8.10 -4.86
N ILE A 100 10.36 7.81 -3.91
CA ILE A 100 11.26 6.66 -3.94
C ILE A 100 11.36 6.00 -2.57
N LEU A 101 11.61 4.70 -2.56
CA LEU A 101 11.94 3.93 -1.38
C LEU A 101 13.35 3.34 -1.52
N LYS A 102 13.93 2.91 -0.41
CA LYS A 102 15.24 2.28 -0.44
C LYS A 102 15.14 0.83 -0.88
N GLY A 103 14.35 0.02 -0.18
CA GLY A 103 14.38 -1.44 -0.26
C GLY A 103 14.68 -2.03 1.12
N GLY A 104 14.60 -3.35 1.28
CA GLY A 104 14.75 -3.98 2.59
C GLY A 104 13.98 -5.28 2.76
N THR A 105 13.73 -5.67 4.00
CA THR A 105 12.97 -6.88 4.34
C THR A 105 11.65 -6.50 5.02
N VAL A 106 10.55 -6.93 4.43
CA VAL A 106 9.20 -6.73 4.94
C VAL A 106 8.70 -8.02 5.59
N ASN A 107 8.07 -7.88 6.76
CA ASN A 107 7.29 -8.96 7.36
C ASN A 107 5.85 -8.91 6.83
N GLY A 108 5.37 -10.02 6.25
CA GLY A 108 4.01 -10.10 5.70
C GLY A 108 2.91 -10.15 6.76
N HIS A 109 3.26 -10.54 8.00
CA HIS A 109 2.34 -10.75 9.12
C HIS A 109 1.16 -11.67 8.76
N ASN A 110 1.42 -12.66 7.90
CA ASN A 110 0.41 -13.55 7.29
C ASN A 110 -0.82 -12.81 6.70
N ASP A 111 -0.65 -11.54 6.28
CA ASP A 111 -1.69 -10.71 5.68
C ASP A 111 -1.40 -10.51 4.19
N HIS A 112 -2.24 -11.12 3.35
CA HIS A 112 -2.12 -11.06 1.90
C HIS A 112 -2.10 -9.63 1.35
N ARG A 113 -2.75 -8.66 2.00
CA ARG A 113 -2.76 -7.26 1.54
C ARG A 113 -1.43 -6.57 1.82
N ILE A 114 -0.77 -6.91 2.93
CA ILE A 114 0.57 -6.41 3.23
C ILE A 114 1.57 -7.02 2.25
N VAL A 115 1.50 -8.33 2.02
CA VAL A 115 2.39 -9.03 1.07
C VAL A 115 2.25 -8.46 -0.35
N MET A 116 1.03 -8.30 -0.86
CA MET A 116 0.80 -7.71 -2.19
C MET A 116 1.24 -6.24 -2.26
N ALA A 117 1.01 -5.45 -1.20
CA ALA A 117 1.46 -4.06 -1.16
C ALA A 117 2.99 -3.95 -1.13
N ALA A 118 3.67 -4.81 -0.37
CA ALA A 118 5.13 -4.87 -0.32
C ALA A 118 5.75 -5.24 -1.67
N ALA A 119 5.13 -6.19 -2.39
CA ALA A 119 5.53 -6.55 -3.74
C ALA A 119 5.40 -5.34 -4.68
N ILE A 120 4.28 -4.62 -4.65
CA ILE A 120 4.11 -3.42 -5.48
C ILE A 120 5.08 -2.30 -5.06
N ALA A 121 5.37 -2.14 -3.77
CA ALA A 121 6.33 -1.16 -3.26
C ALA A 121 7.76 -1.40 -3.77
N SER A 122 8.12 -2.63 -4.12
CA SER A 122 9.42 -2.96 -4.73
C SER A 122 9.70 -2.16 -6.01
N ILE A 123 8.66 -1.79 -6.77
CA ILE A 123 8.77 -0.99 -7.99
C ILE A 123 9.32 0.42 -7.69
N LEU A 124 9.12 0.91 -6.46
CA LEU A 124 9.60 2.21 -5.99
C LEU A 124 11.00 2.12 -5.36
N CYS A 125 11.52 0.92 -5.14
CA CYS A 125 12.75 0.69 -4.39
C CYS A 125 13.98 0.74 -5.30
N SER A 126 15.08 1.27 -4.77
CA SER A 126 16.39 1.26 -5.45
C SER A 126 17.19 -0.02 -5.18
N ASP A 127 16.95 -0.65 -4.04
CA ASP A 127 17.49 -1.92 -3.59
C ASP A 127 16.40 -3.00 -3.57
N PRO A 128 16.76 -4.29 -3.63
CA PRO A 128 15.82 -5.40 -3.55
C PRO A 128 14.88 -5.37 -2.33
N VAL A 129 13.66 -5.86 -2.55
CA VAL A 129 12.67 -6.09 -1.48
C VAL A 129 12.51 -7.59 -1.23
N ILE A 130 12.75 -7.99 0.02
CA ILE A 130 12.56 -9.35 0.51
C ILE A 130 11.26 -9.39 1.32
N ILE A 131 10.33 -10.25 0.95
CA ILE A 131 9.02 -10.38 1.58
C ILE A 131 8.95 -11.73 2.28
N ARG A 132 8.78 -11.72 3.59
CA ARG A 132 8.52 -12.93 4.38
C ARG A 132 7.05 -13.32 4.29
N GLU A 133 6.77 -14.60 4.44
CA GLU A 133 5.39 -15.14 4.51
C GLU A 133 4.61 -14.86 3.22
N SER A 134 5.33 -14.90 2.10
CA SER A 134 4.81 -14.58 0.77
C SER A 134 3.61 -15.46 0.38
N GLU A 135 3.49 -16.66 0.93
CA GLU A 135 2.39 -17.60 0.72
C GLU A 135 1.03 -17.07 1.17
N ALA A 136 0.99 -15.99 1.98
CA ALA A 136 -0.26 -15.37 2.42
C ALA A 136 -1.15 -14.95 1.23
N VAL A 137 -0.57 -14.60 0.08
CA VAL A 137 -1.32 -14.22 -1.14
C VAL A 137 -2.32 -15.29 -1.58
N ASN A 138 -2.08 -16.57 -1.25
CA ASN A 138 -2.96 -17.68 -1.61
C ASN A 138 -4.39 -17.55 -1.03
N LYS A 139 -4.58 -16.69 -0.02
CA LYS A 139 -5.89 -16.43 0.57
C LYS A 139 -6.85 -15.74 -0.39
N SER A 140 -6.35 -14.91 -1.30
CA SER A 140 -7.21 -14.10 -2.20
C SER A 140 -6.75 -14.08 -3.65
N TYR A 141 -5.44 -14.22 -3.90
CA TYR A 141 -4.88 -14.17 -5.24
C TYR A 141 -3.67 -15.13 -5.37
N PRO A 142 -3.90 -16.45 -5.45
CA PRO A 142 -2.82 -17.46 -5.55
C PRO A 142 -1.84 -17.24 -6.69
N LYS A 143 -2.28 -16.62 -7.79
CA LYS A 143 -1.45 -16.32 -8.97
C LYS A 143 -0.78 -14.96 -8.94
N PHE A 144 -0.87 -14.22 -7.83
CA PHE A 144 -0.40 -12.85 -7.75
C PHE A 144 1.06 -12.69 -8.19
N PHE A 145 1.97 -13.52 -7.69
CA PHE A 145 3.39 -13.41 -8.04
C PHE A 145 3.70 -13.85 -9.47
N GLU A 146 2.96 -14.83 -10.02
CA GLU A 146 3.06 -15.20 -11.44
C GLU A 146 2.70 -14.00 -12.32
N ASP A 147 1.55 -13.37 -12.05
CA ASP A 147 1.08 -12.20 -12.79
C ASP A 147 2.00 -10.98 -12.58
N PHE A 148 2.48 -10.77 -11.35
CA PHE A 148 3.38 -9.67 -11.00
C PHE A 148 4.72 -9.77 -11.74
N THR A 149 5.34 -10.95 -11.74
CA THR A 149 6.59 -11.19 -12.48
C THR A 149 6.37 -11.13 -13.99
N TYR A 150 5.25 -11.65 -14.50
CA TYR A 150 4.89 -11.51 -15.91
C TYR A 150 4.79 -10.04 -16.36
N LEU A 151 4.35 -9.15 -15.47
CA LEU A 151 4.29 -7.70 -15.71
C LEU A 151 5.64 -6.97 -15.49
N GLY A 152 6.70 -7.69 -15.17
CA GLY A 152 8.05 -7.15 -14.96
C GLY A 152 8.37 -6.75 -13.52
N GLY A 153 7.52 -7.11 -12.55
CA GLY A 153 7.79 -6.92 -11.14
C GLY A 153 8.85 -7.90 -10.61
N GLU A 154 9.79 -7.40 -9.81
CA GLU A 154 10.80 -8.22 -9.14
C GLU A 154 10.49 -8.32 -7.64
N TYR A 155 10.58 -9.53 -7.09
CA TYR A 155 10.42 -9.75 -5.66
C TYR A 155 11.33 -10.89 -5.21
N TYR A 156 11.71 -10.86 -3.94
CA TYR A 156 12.44 -11.94 -3.29
C TYR A 156 11.59 -12.42 -2.13
N ALA A 157 11.40 -13.73 -2.01
CA ALA A 157 10.60 -14.32 -0.92
C ALA A 157 11.49 -15.16 0.01
N LEU A 158 11.18 -15.11 1.31
CA LEU A 158 11.76 -15.97 2.35
C LEU A 158 10.66 -16.74 3.09
#